data_AF-A0A7S3P131-F1
#
_entry.id   AF-A0A7S3P131-F1
#
_cell.length_a   1.000
_cell.length_b   1.000
_cell.length_c   1.000
_cell.angle_alpha   90.00
_cell.angle_beta   90.00
_cell.angle_gamma   90.00
#
_symmetry.space_group_name_H-M   'P 1'
#
loop_
_entity.id
_entity.type
_entity.pdbx_description
1 polymer ?
#
loop_
_entity_poly.entity_id
_entity_poly.type
_entity_poly.pdbx_seq_one_letter_code
_entity_poly.pdbx_strand_id
1 'polypeptide(L)'
;KNLLLIGGNGALGKAVVNAFKATGAWRISNIDVTHNDDVDENYLIDGNSSIGPQVRTLREEHLETYDSIICTAGGWAGGSIKDEEGLESFDIMHKVCTMSALMTGHIASHHLAPSGLLVFTGAKVAFTEPAPGMIGYHVAKTATHAIAQNMATLDDLHDDNVVLTILPETLDTPGNREAMPDADYSTW
;
A
#
# COMPACT_ATOMS: atom_id res chain seq x y z
N LYS A 1 -4.62 -19.54 -7.32
CA LYS A 1 -3.99 -18.82 -6.19
C LYS A 1 -4.79 -17.56 -5.93
N ASN A 2 -4.83 -17.10 -4.69
CA ASN A 2 -5.61 -15.94 -4.27
C ASN A 2 -4.69 -14.79 -3.92
N LEU A 3 -4.91 -13.63 -4.54
CA LEU A 3 -4.23 -12.37 -4.26
C LEU A 3 -5.21 -11.40 -3.59
N LEU A 4 -4.84 -10.88 -2.43
CA LEU A 4 -5.47 -9.68 -1.88
C LEU A 4 -4.63 -8.45 -2.19
N LEU A 5 -5.23 -7.48 -2.87
CA LEU A 5 -4.61 -6.21 -3.19
C LEU A 5 -5.25 -5.09 -2.38
N ILE A 6 -4.45 -4.34 -1.64
CA ILE A 6 -4.89 -3.14 -0.94
C ILE A 6 -4.47 -1.94 -1.79
N GLY A 7 -5.44 -1.19 -2.31
CA GLY A 7 -5.20 -0.05 -3.21
C GLY A 7 -5.10 -0.46 -4.69
N GLY A 8 -5.95 -1.37 -5.15
CA GLY A 8 -5.93 -1.88 -6.51
C GLY A 8 -6.40 -0.90 -7.58
N ASN A 9 -7.06 0.21 -7.22
CA ASN A 9 -7.52 1.20 -8.19
C ASN A 9 -6.48 2.32 -8.48
N GLY A 10 -5.42 2.40 -7.66
CA GLY A 10 -4.27 3.27 -7.90
C GLY A 10 -3.43 2.84 -9.10
N ALA A 11 -2.54 3.71 -9.58
CA ALA A 11 -1.74 3.44 -10.78
C ALA A 11 -0.88 2.17 -10.67
N LEU A 12 -0.16 1.99 -9.55
CA LEU A 12 0.60 0.76 -9.28
C LEU A 12 -0.33 -0.45 -9.10
N GLY A 13 -1.44 -0.27 -8.37
CA GLY A 13 -2.43 -1.34 -8.15
C GLY A 13 -2.98 -1.90 -9.47
N LYS A 14 -3.37 -1.03 -10.40
CA LYS A 14 -3.84 -1.43 -11.74
C LYS A 14 -2.77 -2.18 -12.54
N ALA A 15 -1.50 -1.74 -12.45
CA ALA A 15 -0.40 -2.45 -13.09
C ALA A 15 -0.21 -3.86 -12.49
N VAL A 16 -0.32 -4.00 -11.17
CA VAL A 16 -0.27 -5.30 -10.48
C VAL A 16 -1.44 -6.19 -10.90
N VAL A 17 -2.68 -5.67 -10.91
CA VAL A 17 -3.86 -6.40 -11.39
C VAL A 17 -3.63 -6.94 -12.80
N ASN A 18 -3.18 -6.10 -13.73
CA ASN A 18 -2.91 -6.49 -15.10
C ASN A 18 -1.83 -7.58 -15.20
N ALA A 19 -0.74 -7.45 -14.45
CA ALA A 19 0.34 -8.42 -14.45
C ALA A 19 -0.12 -9.79 -13.93
N PHE A 20 -0.90 -9.84 -12.86
CA PHE A 20 -1.40 -11.08 -12.28
C PHE A 20 -2.50 -11.73 -13.12
N LYS A 21 -3.42 -10.94 -13.71
CA LYS A 21 -4.44 -11.46 -14.63
C LYS A 21 -3.84 -12.07 -15.89
N ALA A 22 -2.77 -11.47 -16.41
CA ALA A 22 -2.09 -11.98 -17.60
C ALA A 22 -1.55 -13.41 -17.44
N THR A 23 -1.34 -13.88 -16.20
CA THR A 23 -0.92 -15.27 -15.96
C THR A 23 -2.07 -16.27 -15.98
N GLY A 24 -3.33 -15.82 -15.87
CA GLY A 24 -4.53 -16.67 -15.82
C GLY A 24 -4.64 -17.62 -14.62
N ALA A 25 -3.79 -17.43 -13.59
CA ALA A 25 -3.65 -18.38 -12.47
C ALA A 25 -4.09 -17.82 -11.11
N TRP A 26 -4.50 -16.55 -11.10
CA TRP A 26 -4.82 -15.79 -9.88
C TRP A 26 -6.26 -15.30 -9.89
N ARG A 27 -6.95 -15.53 -8.78
CA ARG A 27 -8.13 -14.79 -8.37
C ARG A 27 -7.68 -13.58 -7.56
N ILE A 28 -8.22 -12.40 -7.85
CA ILE A 28 -7.80 -11.13 -7.26
C ILE A 28 -8.97 -10.52 -6.50
N SER A 29 -8.82 -10.36 -5.19
CA SER A 29 -9.70 -9.55 -4.34
C SER A 29 -9.03 -8.20 -4.08
N ASN A 30 -9.82 -7.12 -4.01
CA ASN A 30 -9.34 -5.75 -3.83
C ASN A 30 -9.98 -5.09 -2.62
N ILE A 31 -9.19 -4.42 -1.79
CA ILE A 31 -9.67 -3.46 -0.78
C ILE A 31 -9.27 -2.06 -1.24
N ASP A 32 -10.26 -1.19 -1.45
CA ASP A 32 -10.06 0.19 -1.89
C ASP A 32 -11.24 1.07 -1.46
N VAL A 33 -11.12 2.38 -1.61
CA VAL A 33 -12.22 3.34 -1.40
C VAL A 33 -13.15 3.42 -2.61
N THR A 34 -12.75 2.82 -3.74
CA THR A 34 -13.49 2.84 -5.00
C THR A 34 -13.50 1.46 -5.66
N HIS A 35 -14.56 1.15 -6.40
CA HIS A 35 -14.69 -0.12 -7.11
C HIS A 35 -13.66 -0.25 -8.24
N ASN A 36 -13.13 -1.46 -8.42
CA ASN A 36 -12.27 -1.82 -9.54
C ASN A 36 -12.94 -2.92 -10.38
N ASP A 37 -13.30 -2.62 -11.62
CA ASP A 37 -13.99 -3.56 -12.52
C ASP A 37 -13.05 -4.66 -13.06
N ASP A 38 -11.73 -4.48 -12.89
CA ASP A 38 -10.72 -5.42 -13.38
C ASP A 38 -10.41 -6.53 -12.38
N VAL A 39 -11.00 -6.58 -11.19
CA VAL A 39 -10.74 -7.65 -10.20
C VAL A 39 -11.94 -8.59 -10.02
N ASP A 40 -11.72 -9.75 -9.40
CA ASP A 40 -12.76 -10.75 -9.19
C ASP A 40 -13.71 -10.39 -8.03
N GLU A 41 -13.19 -9.70 -7.01
CA GLU A 41 -13.93 -9.31 -5.81
C GLU A 41 -13.49 -7.92 -5.32
N ASN A 42 -14.46 -7.12 -4.87
CA ASN A 42 -14.20 -5.80 -4.28
C ASN A 42 -14.75 -5.72 -2.86
N TYR A 43 -13.94 -5.16 -1.98
CA TYR A 43 -14.28 -4.79 -0.61
C TYR A 43 -14.06 -3.29 -0.46
N LEU A 44 -15.15 -2.55 -0.31
CA LEU A 44 -15.10 -1.10 -0.21
C LEU A 44 -14.94 -0.65 1.23
N ILE A 45 -14.00 0.24 1.48
CA ILE A 45 -13.85 0.95 2.76
C ILE A 45 -14.19 2.42 2.58
N ASP A 46 -14.84 3.01 3.59
CA ASP A 46 -14.98 4.46 3.68
C ASP A 46 -13.69 5.05 4.23
N GLY A 47 -12.95 5.72 3.36
CA GLY A 47 -11.74 6.43 3.72
C GLY A 47 -11.98 7.53 4.76
N ASN A 48 -13.18 8.11 4.89
CA ASN A 48 -13.44 9.20 5.84
C ASN A 48 -13.81 8.72 7.24
N SER A 49 -13.99 7.42 7.42
CA SER A 49 -14.32 6.79 8.69
C SER A 49 -13.11 6.09 9.31
N SER A 50 -13.22 5.73 10.59
CA SER A 50 -12.17 4.94 11.25
C SER A 50 -12.00 3.57 10.57
N ILE A 51 -10.76 3.22 10.24
CA ILE A 51 -10.47 1.99 9.49
C ILE A 51 -10.58 0.73 10.36
N GLY A 52 -10.31 0.82 11.67
CA GLY A 52 -10.26 -0.32 12.58
C GLY A 52 -11.54 -1.17 12.61
N PRO A 53 -12.73 -0.57 12.81
CA PRO A 53 -13.99 -1.31 12.75
C PRO A 53 -14.27 -1.93 11.38
N GLN A 54 -13.98 -1.20 10.29
CA GLN A 54 -14.22 -1.69 8.93
C GLN A 54 -13.34 -2.91 8.62
N VAL A 55 -12.06 -2.87 8.99
CA VAL A 55 -11.12 -3.98 8.81
C VAL A 55 -11.50 -5.18 9.66
N ARG A 56 -12.01 -4.95 10.88
CA ARG A 56 -12.54 -6.02 11.72
C ARG A 56 -13.67 -6.76 11.03
N THR A 57 -14.66 -6.04 10.54
CA THR A 57 -15.80 -6.63 9.81
C THR A 57 -15.34 -7.36 8.55
N LEU A 58 -14.49 -6.74 7.72
CA LEU A 58 -13.94 -7.39 6.52
C LEU A 58 -13.26 -8.72 6.87
N ARG A 59 -12.35 -8.69 7.85
CA ARG A 59 -11.61 -9.87 8.30
C ARG A 59 -12.53 -10.99 8.78
N GLU A 60 -13.52 -10.66 9.61
CA GLU A 60 -14.36 -11.66 10.28
C GLU A 60 -15.45 -12.24 9.37
N GLU A 61 -15.95 -11.46 8.40
CA GLU A 61 -17.15 -11.82 7.64
C GLU A 61 -16.89 -12.11 6.15
N HIS A 62 -15.77 -11.64 5.59
CA HIS A 62 -15.62 -11.58 4.14
C HIS A 62 -14.30 -12.12 3.61
N LEU A 63 -13.19 -11.90 4.33
CA LEU A 63 -11.87 -12.29 3.85
C LEU A 63 -11.62 -13.79 4.02
N GLU A 64 -11.01 -14.38 3.01
CA GLU A 64 -10.51 -15.75 3.02
C GLU A 64 -8.99 -15.78 3.25
N THR A 65 -8.35 -16.95 3.11
CA THR A 65 -6.89 -17.06 3.15
C THR A 65 -6.29 -16.77 1.77
N TYR A 66 -5.18 -16.01 1.72
CA TYR A 66 -4.53 -15.56 0.50
C TYR A 66 -3.11 -16.07 0.36
N ASP A 67 -2.74 -16.50 -0.84
CA ASP A 67 -1.36 -16.87 -1.19
C ASP A 67 -0.44 -15.64 -1.24
N SER A 68 -1.01 -14.47 -1.52
CA SER A 68 -0.27 -13.21 -1.54
C SER A 68 -1.15 -12.04 -1.09
N ILE A 69 -0.57 -11.15 -0.29
CA ILE A 69 -1.19 -9.92 0.15
C ILE A 69 -0.25 -8.77 -0.20
N ILE A 70 -0.72 -7.84 -1.02
CA ILE A 70 0.12 -6.75 -1.56
C ILE A 70 -0.55 -5.41 -1.24
N CYS A 71 0.20 -4.51 -0.60
CA CYS A 71 -0.21 -3.14 -0.38
C CYS A 71 0.41 -2.21 -1.42
N THR A 72 -0.41 -1.78 -2.37
CA THR A 72 -0.09 -0.72 -3.35
C THR A 72 -0.75 0.61 -3.02
N ALA A 73 -1.62 0.64 -2.00
CA ALA A 73 -2.22 1.86 -1.49
C ALA A 73 -1.16 2.84 -1.00
N GLY A 74 -1.38 4.10 -1.33
CA GLY A 74 -0.44 5.17 -1.04
C GLY A 74 -0.79 6.42 -1.84
N GLY A 75 -0.06 7.47 -1.55
CA GLY A 75 -0.13 8.72 -2.27
C GLY A 75 1.14 9.52 -2.05
N TRP A 76 1.17 10.73 -2.58
CA TRP A 76 2.24 11.67 -2.36
C TRP A 76 1.65 13.07 -2.16
N ALA A 77 2.21 13.80 -1.21
CA ALA A 77 1.97 15.23 -1.04
C ALA A 77 3.25 15.89 -0.52
N GLY A 78 3.57 17.04 -1.09
CA GLY A 78 4.64 17.92 -0.61
C GLY A 78 4.24 18.64 0.67
N GLY A 79 5.13 19.48 1.19
CA GLY A 79 4.87 20.28 2.37
C GLY A 79 6.07 20.27 3.30
N SER A 80 6.53 21.46 3.66
CA SER A 80 7.64 21.64 4.58
C SER A 80 7.15 21.88 5.99
N ILE A 81 7.92 21.46 7.00
CA ILE A 81 7.53 21.59 8.42
C ILE A 81 7.32 23.04 8.87
N LYS A 82 7.84 24.02 8.13
CA LYS A 82 7.67 25.45 8.44
C LYS A 82 6.31 26.01 7.99
N ASP A 83 5.60 25.28 7.12
CA ASP A 83 4.39 25.72 6.44
C ASP A 83 3.18 24.89 6.91
N GLU A 84 1.97 25.47 6.90
CA GLU A 84 0.73 24.76 7.29
C GLU A 84 0.49 23.51 6.41
N GLU A 85 0.83 23.60 5.12
CA GLU A 85 0.78 22.49 4.16
C GLU A 85 1.54 21.25 4.66
N GLY A 86 2.65 21.43 5.39
CA GLY A 86 3.40 20.31 5.97
C GLY A 86 2.60 19.51 7.00
N LEU A 87 1.74 20.18 7.77
CA LEU A 87 0.85 19.54 8.75
C LEU A 87 -0.31 18.83 8.05
N GLU A 88 -0.95 19.50 7.08
CA GLU A 88 -2.06 18.93 6.31
C GLU A 88 -1.63 17.69 5.51
N SER A 89 -0.47 17.77 4.86
CA SER A 89 0.11 16.65 4.12
C SER A 89 0.48 15.49 5.03
N PHE A 90 0.86 15.73 6.29
CA PHE A 90 1.07 14.63 7.23
C PHE A 90 -0.21 13.82 7.46
N ASP A 91 -1.35 14.47 7.73
CA ASP A 91 -2.61 13.78 7.96
C ASP A 91 -3.05 12.96 6.73
N ILE A 92 -2.92 13.54 5.54
CA ILE A 92 -3.23 12.84 4.28
C ILE A 92 -2.28 11.64 4.10
N MET A 93 -0.97 11.83 4.24
CA MET A 93 0.03 10.78 4.02
C MET A 93 -0.03 9.67 5.06
N HIS A 94 -0.28 10.02 6.33
CA HIS A 94 -0.53 9.06 7.39
C HIS A 94 -1.73 8.17 7.04
N LYS A 95 -2.83 8.78 6.60
CA LYS A 95 -4.06 8.09 6.21
C LYS A 95 -3.87 7.17 5.00
N VAL A 96 -3.24 7.63 3.92
CA VAL A 96 -3.16 6.85 2.68
C VAL A 96 -1.96 5.91 2.59
N CYS A 97 -0.88 6.16 3.34
CA CYS A 97 0.32 5.30 3.36
C CYS A 97 0.46 4.49 4.65
N THR A 98 0.47 5.15 5.82
CA THR A 98 0.73 4.45 7.09
C THR A 98 -0.43 3.56 7.49
N MET A 99 -1.67 4.07 7.45
CA MET A 99 -2.84 3.31 7.87
C MET A 99 -3.17 2.17 6.89
N SER A 100 -2.90 2.33 5.59
CA SER A 100 -3.05 1.25 4.62
C SER A 100 -2.01 0.14 4.83
N ALA A 101 -0.75 0.49 5.12
CA ALA A 101 0.26 -0.49 5.51
C ALA A 101 -0.10 -1.19 6.84
N LEU A 102 -0.54 -0.45 7.85
CA LEU A 102 -0.93 -1.02 9.14
C LEU A 102 -2.13 -1.98 9.00
N MET A 103 -3.14 -1.58 8.24
CA MET A 103 -4.28 -2.45 7.88
C MET A 103 -3.81 -3.72 7.17
N THR A 104 -2.88 -3.57 6.22
CA THR A 104 -2.36 -4.73 5.47
C THR A 104 -1.64 -5.71 6.39
N GLY A 105 -0.76 -5.24 7.26
CA GLY A 105 -0.08 -6.09 8.24
C GLY A 105 -1.08 -6.81 9.16
N HIS A 106 -2.10 -6.09 9.64
CA HIS A 106 -3.16 -6.67 10.45
C HIS A 106 -3.99 -7.73 9.71
N ILE A 107 -4.33 -7.52 8.44
CA ILE A 107 -5.04 -8.54 7.65
C ILE A 107 -4.12 -9.75 7.43
N ALA A 108 -2.85 -9.51 7.12
CA ALA A 108 -1.89 -10.57 6.85
C ALA A 108 -1.64 -11.48 8.06
N SER A 109 -1.62 -10.95 9.29
CA SER A 109 -1.49 -11.75 10.51
C SER A 109 -2.67 -12.71 10.77
N HIS A 110 -3.74 -12.61 9.99
CA HIS A 110 -4.91 -13.48 10.10
C HIS A 110 -5.22 -14.27 8.83
N HIS A 111 -4.84 -13.76 7.66
CA HIS A 111 -5.28 -14.27 6.37
C HIS A 111 -4.16 -14.63 5.40
N LEU A 112 -2.88 -14.44 5.76
CA LEU A 112 -1.79 -14.91 4.90
C LEU A 112 -1.65 -16.43 5.00
N ALA A 113 -1.61 -17.12 3.86
CA ALA A 113 -1.39 -18.56 3.83
C ALA A 113 0.02 -18.95 4.32
N PRO A 114 0.24 -20.19 4.78
CA PRO A 114 1.58 -20.78 4.85
C PRO A 114 2.31 -20.65 3.51
N SER A 115 3.62 -20.43 3.54
CA SER A 115 4.45 -20.12 2.35
C SER A 115 3.96 -18.89 1.55
N GLY A 116 3.17 -18.01 2.16
CA GLY A 116 2.59 -16.83 1.53
C GLY A 116 3.56 -15.66 1.37
N LEU A 117 3.20 -14.74 0.47
CA LEU A 117 3.98 -13.52 0.19
C LEU A 117 3.23 -12.27 0.67
N LEU A 118 3.87 -11.49 1.54
CA LEU A 118 3.41 -10.18 1.98
C LEU A 118 4.29 -9.08 1.38
N VAL A 119 3.71 -8.10 0.71
CA VAL A 119 4.45 -6.99 0.10
C VAL A 119 3.91 -5.64 0.54
N PHE A 120 4.80 -4.77 0.99
CA PHE A 120 4.53 -3.36 1.22
C PHE A 120 5.14 -2.49 0.14
N THR A 121 4.50 -1.35 -0.15
CA THR A 121 5.08 -0.30 -1.00
C THR A 121 5.67 0.79 -0.11
N GLY A 122 6.98 0.74 0.09
CA GLY A 122 7.73 1.79 0.77
C GLY A 122 8.07 2.96 -0.17
N ALA A 123 9.18 3.62 0.12
CA ALA A 123 9.80 4.61 -0.75
C ALA A 123 11.31 4.64 -0.50
N LYS A 124 12.08 4.82 -1.57
CA LYS A 124 13.55 4.93 -1.48
C LYS A 124 14.00 6.11 -0.63
N VAL A 125 13.22 7.21 -0.63
CA VAL A 125 13.60 8.43 0.08
C VAL A 125 13.80 8.24 1.59
N ALA A 126 13.10 7.27 2.19
CA ALA A 126 13.25 6.92 3.62
C ALA A 126 14.68 6.49 4.02
N PHE A 127 15.54 6.15 3.05
CA PHE A 127 16.90 5.67 3.28
C PHE A 127 17.99 6.47 2.58
N THR A 128 17.66 7.58 1.91
CA THR A 128 18.64 8.34 1.11
C THR A 128 18.99 9.65 1.77
N GLU A 129 18.20 10.70 1.56
CA GLU A 129 18.46 12.04 2.06
C GLU A 129 17.28 12.59 2.87
N PRO A 130 17.53 13.48 3.84
CA PRO A 130 16.47 14.23 4.48
C PRO A 130 15.57 14.93 3.45
N ALA A 131 14.25 14.83 3.65
CA ALA A 131 13.26 15.35 2.72
C ALA A 131 12.43 16.51 3.34
N PRO A 132 13.03 17.69 3.59
CA PRO A 132 12.36 18.78 4.30
C PRO A 132 11.15 19.34 3.55
N GLY A 133 11.05 19.17 2.23
CA GLY A 133 9.93 19.64 1.41
C GLY A 133 8.75 18.66 1.29
N MET A 134 8.80 17.50 1.94
CA MET A 134 7.73 16.49 1.91
C MET A 134 7.69 15.71 3.23
N ILE A 135 7.65 16.44 4.35
CA ILE A 135 7.85 15.86 5.68
C ILE A 135 6.80 14.79 6.00
N GLY A 136 5.53 15.03 5.65
CA GLY A 136 4.43 14.09 5.87
C GLY A 136 4.62 12.78 5.12
N TYR A 137 4.99 12.84 3.84
CA TYR A 137 5.27 11.66 3.02
C TYR A 137 6.46 10.87 3.57
N HIS A 138 7.55 11.57 3.91
CA HIS A 138 8.76 10.94 4.42
C HIS A 138 8.49 10.19 5.74
N VAL A 139 7.80 10.81 6.69
CA VAL A 139 7.41 10.15 7.96
C VAL A 139 6.51 8.95 7.70
N ALA A 140 5.49 9.10 6.85
CA ALA A 140 4.54 8.02 6.58
C ALA A 140 5.18 6.79 5.91
N LYS A 141 6.14 7.00 5.00
CA LYS A 141 6.90 5.91 4.37
C LYS A 141 7.94 5.29 5.29
N THR A 142 8.57 6.07 6.17
CA THR A 142 9.40 5.53 7.25
C THR A 142 8.59 4.63 8.19
N ALA A 143 7.36 5.04 8.55
CA ALA A 143 6.47 4.19 9.34
C ALA A 143 6.08 2.90 8.59
N THR A 144 5.88 2.96 7.27
CA THR A 144 5.63 1.76 6.44
C THR A 144 6.78 0.76 6.54
N HIS A 145 8.03 1.25 6.48
CA HIS A 145 9.22 0.39 6.62
C HIS A 145 9.31 -0.23 8.01
N ALA A 146 9.02 0.55 9.07
CA ALA A 146 8.97 0.01 10.43
C ALA A 146 7.90 -1.09 10.56
N ILE A 147 6.71 -0.89 9.98
CA ILE A 147 5.65 -1.91 9.95
C ILE A 147 6.16 -3.18 9.25
N ALA A 148 6.75 -3.05 8.07
CA ALA A 148 7.24 -4.20 7.31
C ALA A 148 8.32 -4.99 8.06
N GLN A 149 9.25 -4.30 8.72
CA GLN A 149 10.27 -4.94 9.55
C GLN A 149 9.68 -5.71 10.72
N ASN A 150 8.65 -5.17 11.39
CA ASN A 150 7.97 -5.87 12.48
C ASN A 150 7.18 -7.08 11.96
N MET A 151 6.52 -6.96 10.80
CA MET A 151 5.84 -8.09 10.17
C MET A 151 6.80 -9.23 9.82
N ALA A 152 8.03 -8.91 9.39
CA ALA A 152 9.04 -9.90 9.04
C ALA A 152 9.52 -10.76 10.22
N THR A 153 9.22 -10.37 11.45
CA THR A 153 9.60 -11.09 12.68
C THR A 153 8.41 -11.36 13.60
N LEU A 154 7.18 -11.29 13.06
CA LEU A 154 5.96 -11.48 13.83
C LEU A 154 5.64 -12.96 13.98
N ASP A 155 5.49 -13.44 15.22
CA ASP A 155 5.20 -14.86 15.54
C ASP A 155 3.85 -15.36 14.99
N ASP A 156 2.91 -14.45 14.68
CA ASP A 156 1.62 -14.78 14.08
C ASP A 156 1.71 -15.13 12.58
N LEU A 157 2.84 -14.85 11.92
CA LEU A 157 3.10 -15.33 10.56
C LEU A 157 3.78 -16.69 10.59
N HIS A 158 3.60 -17.48 9.53
CA HIS A 158 4.30 -18.74 9.40
C HIS A 158 5.79 -18.51 9.10
N ASP A 159 6.68 -19.35 9.64
CA ASP A 159 8.14 -19.27 9.44
C ASP A 159 8.58 -19.26 7.95
N ASP A 160 7.75 -19.81 7.07
CA ASP A 160 7.98 -19.90 5.63
C ASP A 160 7.34 -18.74 4.84
N ASN A 161 6.67 -17.80 5.51
CA ASN A 161 6.16 -16.59 4.89
C ASN A 161 7.31 -15.65 4.51
N VAL A 162 7.13 -14.94 3.39
CA VAL A 162 8.09 -13.96 2.90
C VAL A 162 7.49 -12.57 3.00
N VAL A 163 8.16 -11.68 3.73
CA VAL A 163 7.79 -10.25 3.80
C VAL A 163 8.78 -9.43 2.98
N LEU A 164 8.28 -8.71 1.97
CA LEU A 164 9.07 -7.81 1.14
C LEU A 164 8.55 -6.38 1.22
N THR A 165 9.44 -5.43 0.96
CA THR A 165 9.07 -4.04 0.72
C THR A 165 9.72 -3.56 -0.56
N ILE A 166 8.92 -3.04 -1.49
CA ILE A 166 9.42 -2.41 -2.71
C ILE A 166 9.61 -0.92 -2.46
N LEU A 167 10.73 -0.37 -2.94
CA LEU A 167 11.17 1.00 -2.68
C LEU A 167 11.28 1.77 -3.99
N PRO A 168 10.16 2.14 -4.64
CA PRO A 168 10.22 2.97 -5.82
C PRO A 168 10.86 4.32 -5.50
N GLU A 169 11.55 4.87 -6.49
CA GLU A 169 12.07 6.24 -6.48
C GLU A 169 11.03 7.18 -7.06
N THR A 170 10.66 6.98 -8.32
CA THR A 170 9.51 7.63 -8.94
C THR A 170 8.85 6.62 -9.85
N LEU A 171 7.52 6.52 -9.78
CA LEU A 171 6.75 5.66 -10.68
C LEU A 171 6.23 6.52 -11.82
N ASP A 172 6.36 6.02 -13.04
CA ASP A 172 5.70 6.62 -14.19
C ASP A 172 4.18 6.45 -14.11
N THR A 173 3.50 7.50 -13.63
CA THR A 173 2.05 7.52 -13.44
C THR A 173 1.46 8.80 -13.99
N PRO A 174 0.19 8.79 -14.45
CA PRO A 174 -0.48 10.01 -14.92
C PRO A 174 -0.43 11.15 -13.90
N GLY A 175 -0.65 10.85 -12.60
CA GLY A 175 -0.60 11.84 -11.53
C GLY A 175 0.79 12.45 -11.33
N ASN A 176 1.85 11.64 -11.41
CA ASN A 176 3.22 12.18 -11.32
C ASN A 176 3.58 13.04 -12.54
N ARG A 177 3.17 12.63 -13.75
CA ARG A 177 3.39 13.44 -14.96
C ARG A 177 2.63 14.77 -14.92
N GLU A 178 1.42 14.78 -14.37
CA GLU A 178 0.64 16.02 -14.18
C GLU A 178 1.28 16.95 -13.13
N ALA A 179 1.77 16.40 -12.02
CA ALA A 179 2.42 17.17 -10.96
C ALA A 179 3.83 17.66 -11.34
N MET A 180 4.53 16.95 -12.22
CA MET A 180 5.90 17.25 -12.64
C MET A 180 6.04 17.20 -14.19
N PRO A 181 5.38 18.11 -14.92
CA PRO A 181 5.27 18.03 -16.39
C PRO A 181 6.61 18.16 -17.11
N ASP A 182 7.58 18.85 -16.50
CA ASP A 182 8.90 19.13 -17.06
C ASP A 182 10.00 18.16 -16.56
N ALA A 183 9.63 17.08 -15.84
CA ALA A 183 10.59 16.08 -15.39
C ALA A 183 11.14 15.22 -16.53
N ASP A 184 12.35 14.68 -16.36
CA ASP A 184 12.91 13.68 -17.27
C ASP A 184 12.29 12.31 -17.01
N TYR A 185 11.26 11.95 -17.79
CA TYR A 185 10.57 10.67 -17.65
C TYR A 185 11.44 9.46 -18.04
N SER A 186 12.62 9.63 -18.63
CA SER A 186 13.51 8.50 -18.96
C SER A 186 14.11 7.83 -17.71
N THR A 187 14.01 8.47 -16.54
CA THR A 187 14.48 7.94 -15.26
C THR A 187 13.35 7.41 -14.38
N TRP A 188 12.14 7.23 -14.92
CA TRP A 188 10.94 6.75 -14.20
C TRP A 188 10.59 5.30 -14.56
#